data_AF-A0A0C9UIL6-F1
#
_entry.id   AF-A0A0C9UIL6-F1
#
_cell.length_a   1.000
_cell.length_b   1.000
_cell.length_c   1.000
_cell.angle_alpha   90.00
_cell.angle_beta   90.00
_cell.angle_gamma   90.00
#
_symmetry.space_group_name_H-M   'P 1'
#
loop_
_entity.id
_entity.type
_entity.pdbx_description
1 polymer ?
#
loop_
_entity_poly.entity_id
_entity_poly.type
_entity_poly.pdbx_seq_one_letter_code
_entity_poly.pdbx_strand_id
1 'polypeptide(L)'
;GDQPKDIEKQIREMLVKYISRPSCIILAVTAANTDLANSDGLKMAREVDPEGTRTIGVLTKVDLMDTGTDVVDILAGRIIPLRLGYVPVVNRGQRDIENNKPIHAALEHERMYFETHPAYKTKANYCGTPFLARMNISIILMHHIRATLPDIKARISQQQLKYNSELQSLGGPMGDGTSGNVVLSVITEFCSEFRAAIDGNTNDLSLNELSGGARISFVFHELFNNGVKTIDPFDQVKDGDIRTILYNSSGSTPALFVGTTAFEVIVKQQIKRLEDPSLKCCQLVYDELIRILGQSLVKIQAFKRYPALRERFNSVVVAFFKKAMNPTTK
;
A
#
# COMPACT_ATOMS: atom_id res chain seq x y z
N GLY A 1 -44.85 -16.48 4.96
CA GLY A 1 -43.50 -16.63 5.54
C GLY A 1 -42.70 -15.44 5.08
N ASP A 2 -42.24 -14.62 6.02
CA ASP A 2 -41.60 -13.32 5.78
C ASP A 2 -40.09 -13.45 5.45
N GLN A 3 -39.66 -14.64 5.01
CA GLN A 3 -38.26 -14.95 4.76
C GLN A 3 -37.96 -14.91 3.26
N PRO A 4 -36.87 -14.23 2.85
CA PRO A 4 -36.45 -14.15 1.46
C PRO A 4 -36.01 -15.53 0.94
N LYS A 5 -36.13 -15.74 -0.37
CA LYS A 5 -35.77 -17.00 -1.04
C LYS A 5 -34.28 -17.37 -0.89
N ASP A 6 -33.41 -16.39 -0.60
CA ASP A 6 -31.96 -16.56 -0.45
C ASP A 6 -31.48 -16.68 1.00
N ILE A 7 -32.39 -16.91 1.96
CA ILE A 7 -32.05 -16.93 3.39
C ILE A 7 -30.98 -17.98 3.73
N GLU A 8 -31.03 -19.16 3.10
CA GLU A 8 -30.04 -20.23 3.31
C GLU A 8 -28.63 -19.78 2.91
N LYS A 9 -28.52 -19.10 1.76
CA LYS A 9 -27.25 -18.58 1.26
C LYS A 9 -26.71 -17.47 2.17
N GLN A 10 -27.56 -16.55 2.62
CA GLN A 10 -27.16 -15.48 3.54
C GLN A 10 -26.68 -16.03 4.89
N ILE A 11 -27.39 -17.02 5.44
CA ILE A 11 -26.99 -17.69 6.68
C ILE A 11 -25.64 -18.40 6.49
N ARG A 12 -25.46 -19.12 5.39
CA ARG A 12 -24.18 -19.79 5.07
C ARG A 12 -23.05 -18.78 4.95
N GLU A 13 -23.21 -17.70 4.19
CA GLU A 13 -22.20 -16.65 4.04
C GLU A 13 -21.84 -15.98 5.37
N MET A 14 -22.84 -15.72 6.21
CA MET A 14 -22.63 -15.20 7.56
C MET A 14 -21.81 -16.18 8.41
N LEU A 15 -22.17 -17.47 8.42
CA LEU A 15 -21.46 -18.49 9.18
C LEU A 15 -20.01 -18.65 8.71
N VAL A 16 -19.81 -18.78 7.39
CA VAL A 16 -18.49 -18.92 6.74
C VAL A 16 -17.56 -17.78 7.16
N LYS A 17 -18.04 -16.54 7.27
CA LYS A 17 -17.24 -15.40 7.73
C LYS A 17 -16.62 -15.59 9.13
N TYR A 18 -17.30 -16.30 10.03
CA TYR A 18 -16.81 -16.59 11.37
C TYR A 18 -15.95 -17.85 11.41
N ILE A 19 -16.42 -18.97 10.82
CA ILE A 19 -15.72 -20.27 10.87
C ILE A 19 -14.45 -20.30 10.01
N SER A 20 -14.34 -19.44 8.99
CA SER A 20 -13.13 -19.31 8.15
C SER A 20 -11.93 -18.77 8.93
N ARG A 21 -12.14 -18.08 10.05
CA ARG A 21 -11.03 -17.56 10.86
C ARG A 21 -10.36 -18.70 11.61
N PRO A 22 -9.05 -18.96 11.42
CA PRO A 22 -8.36 -20.10 12.05
C PRO A 22 -8.35 -20.03 13.57
N SER A 23 -8.53 -18.83 14.15
CA SER A 23 -8.64 -18.59 15.59
C SER A 23 -10.01 -18.93 16.21
N CYS A 24 -10.94 -19.48 15.41
CA CYS A 24 -12.28 -19.84 15.86
C CYS A 24 -12.37 -21.35 16.09
N ILE A 25 -12.96 -21.73 17.23
CA ILE A 25 -13.35 -23.11 17.55
C ILE A 25 -14.78 -23.32 17.04
N ILE A 26 -14.98 -24.38 16.27
CA ILE A 26 -16.27 -24.73 15.68
C ILE A 26 -16.95 -25.76 16.58
N LEU A 27 -18.14 -25.44 17.08
CA LEU A 27 -18.98 -26.37 17.83
C LEU A 27 -20.07 -26.91 16.90
N ALA A 28 -19.85 -28.11 16.36
CA ALA A 28 -20.77 -28.75 15.44
C ALA A 28 -21.83 -29.55 16.22
N VAL A 29 -22.97 -28.91 16.48
CA VAL A 29 -24.11 -29.52 17.17
C VAL A 29 -24.93 -30.35 16.18
N THR A 30 -25.08 -31.65 16.46
CA THR A 30 -25.91 -32.57 15.68
C THR A 30 -26.85 -33.33 16.61
N ALA A 31 -28.06 -33.64 16.15
CA ALA A 31 -28.98 -34.48 16.90
C ALA A 31 -28.62 -35.96 16.66
N ALA A 32 -28.57 -36.74 17.72
CA ALA A 32 -28.14 -38.14 17.66
C ALA A 32 -29.15 -39.02 16.91
N ASN A 33 -30.44 -38.65 16.92
CA ASN A 33 -31.50 -39.34 16.17
C ASN A 33 -31.43 -39.13 14.65
N THR A 34 -30.54 -38.26 14.15
CA THR A 34 -30.33 -38.02 12.71
C THR A 34 -28.98 -38.56 12.29
N ASP A 35 -28.88 -39.07 11.06
CA ASP A 35 -27.61 -39.54 10.51
C ASP A 35 -26.59 -38.40 10.44
N LEU A 36 -25.41 -38.66 11.00
CA LEU A 36 -24.30 -37.71 11.10
C LEU A 36 -23.81 -37.25 9.71
N ALA A 37 -23.90 -38.12 8.70
CA ALA A 37 -23.53 -37.81 7.33
C ALA A 37 -24.41 -36.71 6.70
N ASN A 38 -25.63 -36.54 7.21
CA ASN A 38 -26.57 -35.53 6.74
C ASN A 38 -26.49 -34.20 7.51
N SER A 39 -25.61 -34.09 8.51
CA SER A 39 -25.46 -32.86 9.30
C SER A 39 -24.81 -31.73 8.51
N ASP A 40 -25.58 -30.66 8.25
CA ASP A 40 -25.09 -29.47 7.56
C ASP A 40 -23.99 -28.73 8.35
N GLY A 41 -24.08 -28.77 9.68
CA GLY A 41 -23.06 -28.19 10.56
C GLY A 41 -21.69 -28.85 10.40
N LEU A 42 -21.67 -30.19 10.29
CA LEU A 42 -20.43 -30.94 10.06
C LEU A 42 -19.91 -30.78 8.62
N LYS A 43 -20.80 -30.71 7.63
CA LYS A 43 -20.40 -30.42 6.24
C LYS A 43 -19.70 -29.07 6.13
N MET A 44 -20.30 -28.01 6.68
CA MET A 44 -19.69 -26.67 6.70
C MET A 44 -18.39 -26.63 7.50
N ALA A 45 -18.32 -27.33 8.64
CA ALA A 45 -17.08 -27.41 9.41
C ALA A 45 -15.94 -28.08 8.62
N ARG A 46 -16.23 -29.15 7.87
CA ARG A 46 -15.25 -29.85 7.03
C ARG A 46 -14.76 -29.01 5.84
N GLU A 47 -15.60 -28.15 5.29
CA GLU A 47 -15.20 -27.21 4.23
C GLU A 47 -14.06 -26.26 4.69
N VAL A 48 -14.04 -25.88 5.97
CA VAL A 48 -13.09 -24.91 6.54
C VAL A 48 -12.04 -25.52 7.48
N ASP A 49 -12.22 -26.76 7.92
CA ASP A 49 -11.34 -27.53 8.81
C ASP A 49 -11.37 -29.02 8.42
N PRO A 50 -10.76 -29.41 7.29
CA PRO A 50 -10.78 -30.79 6.81
C PRO A 50 -10.06 -31.76 7.75
N GLU A 51 -9.09 -31.28 8.54
CA GLU A 51 -8.37 -32.08 9.54
C GLU A 51 -9.12 -32.21 10.88
N GLY A 52 -10.22 -31.47 11.08
CA GLY A 52 -10.99 -31.50 12.33
C GLY A 52 -10.19 -31.05 13.55
N THR A 53 -9.20 -30.18 13.37
CA THR A 53 -8.26 -29.70 14.41
C THR A 53 -8.90 -28.79 15.44
N ARG A 54 -9.90 -28.02 15.00
CA ARG A 54 -10.57 -26.97 15.77
C ARG A 54 -12.09 -27.13 15.78
N THR A 55 -12.55 -28.33 15.42
CA THR A 55 -13.96 -28.70 15.37
C THR A 55 -14.29 -29.72 16.46
N ILE A 56 -15.29 -29.40 17.27
CA ILE A 56 -15.82 -30.25 18.34
C ILE A 56 -17.21 -30.73 17.93
N GLY A 57 -17.43 -32.04 17.93
CA GLY A 57 -18.73 -32.61 17.68
C GLY A 57 -19.56 -32.67 18.97
N VAL A 58 -20.78 -32.16 18.95
CA VAL A 58 -21.73 -32.28 20.07
C VAL A 58 -22.93 -33.07 19.61
N LEU A 59 -23.19 -34.19 20.27
CA LEU A 59 -24.36 -35.03 20.00
C LEU A 59 -25.43 -34.73 21.02
N THR A 60 -26.51 -34.09 20.58
CA THR A 60 -27.68 -33.79 21.42
C THR A 60 -28.77 -34.82 21.22
N LYS A 61 -29.79 -34.86 22.10
CA LYS A 61 -30.95 -35.74 21.96
C LYS A 61 -30.61 -37.24 21.91
N VAL A 62 -29.56 -37.65 22.63
CA VAL A 62 -29.16 -39.07 22.74
C VAL A 62 -30.16 -39.93 23.52
N ASP A 63 -31.10 -39.29 24.21
CA ASP A 63 -32.24 -39.88 24.91
C ASP A 63 -33.40 -40.25 23.98
N LEU A 64 -33.46 -39.67 22.79
CA LEU A 64 -34.53 -39.89 21.79
C LEU A 64 -34.12 -40.87 20.70
N MET A 65 -33.09 -41.69 20.93
CA MET A 65 -32.64 -42.69 19.98
C MET A 65 -33.43 -44.00 20.13
N ASP A 66 -33.60 -44.72 19.03
CA ASP A 66 -34.30 -45.99 19.03
C ASP A 66 -33.52 -47.06 19.82
N THR A 67 -34.24 -47.85 20.62
CA THR A 67 -33.64 -48.91 21.44
C THR A 67 -33.00 -49.97 20.55
N GLY A 68 -31.66 -49.94 20.49
CA GLY A 68 -30.84 -50.82 19.66
C GLY A 68 -29.84 -50.10 18.75
N THR A 69 -29.92 -48.77 18.63
CA THR A 69 -28.94 -47.95 17.91
C THR A 69 -28.07 -47.16 18.89
N ASP A 70 -26.75 -47.36 18.84
CA ASP A 70 -25.80 -46.72 19.76
C ASP A 70 -24.87 -45.73 19.04
N VAL A 71 -24.51 -44.62 19.68
CA VAL A 71 -23.51 -43.66 19.14
C VAL A 71 -22.07 -44.04 19.47
N VAL A 72 -21.81 -45.25 19.97
CA VAL A 72 -20.48 -45.67 20.44
C VAL A 72 -19.42 -45.59 19.34
N ASP A 73 -19.79 -45.93 18.10
CA ASP A 73 -18.89 -45.82 16.92
C ASP A 73 -18.59 -44.37 16.53
N ILE A 74 -19.56 -43.46 16.71
CA ILE A 74 -19.37 -42.02 16.51
C ILE A 74 -18.45 -41.46 17.60
N LEU A 75 -18.68 -41.83 18.86
CA LEU A 75 -17.83 -41.44 19.99
C LEU A 75 -16.41 -42.00 19.88
N ALA A 76 -16.22 -43.12 19.18
CA ALA A 76 -14.91 -43.68 18.88
C ALA A 76 -14.23 -43.04 17.64
N GLY A 77 -14.92 -42.12 16.95
CA GLY A 77 -14.39 -41.43 15.77
C GLY A 77 -14.29 -42.31 14.52
N ARG A 78 -15.01 -43.44 14.46
CA ARG A 78 -14.93 -44.41 13.34
C ARG A 78 -15.66 -43.93 12.07
N ILE A 79 -16.69 -43.08 12.23
CA ILE A 79 -17.52 -42.60 11.10
C ILE A 79 -16.94 -41.30 10.52
N ILE A 80 -16.82 -40.27 11.35
CA ILE A 80 -16.22 -38.98 10.97
C ILE A 80 -15.14 -38.65 12.02
N PRO A 81 -13.85 -38.77 11.70
CA PRO A 81 -12.79 -38.49 12.66
C PRO A 81 -12.68 -36.98 12.93
N LEU A 82 -12.70 -36.61 14.22
CA LEU A 82 -12.42 -35.26 14.71
C LEU A 82 -11.30 -35.34 15.75
N ARG A 83 -10.29 -34.46 15.68
CA ARG A 83 -9.17 -34.46 16.65
C ARG A 83 -9.64 -34.13 18.07
N LEU A 84 -10.67 -33.30 18.21
CA LEU A 84 -11.25 -32.93 19.51
C LEU A 84 -12.37 -33.88 19.98
N GLY A 85 -12.75 -34.86 19.14
CA GLY A 85 -13.74 -35.88 19.46
C GLY A 85 -15.19 -35.40 19.47
N TYR A 86 -16.06 -36.30 19.95
CA TYR A 86 -17.50 -36.06 20.12
C TYR A 86 -17.88 -36.11 21.60
N VAL A 87 -18.80 -35.24 22.00
CA VAL A 87 -19.39 -35.26 23.33
C VAL A 87 -20.91 -35.43 23.25
N PRO A 88 -21.47 -36.49 23.83
CA PRO A 88 -22.90 -36.65 23.94
C PRO A 88 -23.43 -35.84 25.12
N VAL A 89 -24.55 -35.15 24.91
CA VAL A 89 -25.24 -34.33 25.92
C VAL A 89 -26.74 -34.61 25.90
N VAL A 90 -27.34 -34.65 27.09
CA VAL A 90 -28.79 -34.75 27.29
C VAL A 90 -29.28 -33.40 27.80
N ASN A 91 -30.11 -32.75 26.99
CA ASN A 91 -30.69 -31.45 27.32
C ASN A 91 -32.13 -31.60 27.81
N ARG A 92 -32.68 -30.53 28.38
CA ARG A 92 -34.10 -30.46 28.76
C ARG A 92 -34.97 -30.55 27.51
N GLY A 93 -35.93 -31.47 27.51
CA GLY A 93 -36.98 -31.54 26.49
C GLY A 93 -38.02 -30.42 26.64
N GLN A 94 -38.92 -30.30 25.67
CA GLN A 94 -39.94 -29.24 25.65
C GLN A 94 -40.84 -29.25 26.91
N ARG A 95 -41.26 -30.43 27.36
CA ARG A 95 -42.08 -30.61 28.58
C ARG A 95 -41.34 -30.22 29.86
N ASP A 96 -40.02 -30.46 29.91
CA ASP A 96 -39.17 -30.08 31.06
C ASP A 96 -38.95 -28.56 31.12
N ILE A 97 -38.99 -27.88 29.96
CA ILE A 97 -38.92 -26.42 29.86
C ILE A 97 -40.25 -25.81 30.35
N GLU A 98 -41.39 -26.33 29.89
CA GLU A 98 -42.72 -25.89 30.33
C GLU A 98 -42.92 -26.07 31.85
N ASN A 99 -42.38 -27.16 32.40
CA ASN A 99 -42.42 -27.46 33.83
C ASN A 99 -41.33 -26.74 34.66
N ASN A 100 -40.53 -25.84 34.07
CA ASN A 100 -39.46 -25.10 34.74
C ASN A 100 -38.50 -25.97 35.56
N LYS A 101 -38.10 -27.14 35.02
CA LYS A 101 -37.19 -28.06 35.71
C LYS A 101 -35.85 -27.36 36.05
N PRO A 102 -35.39 -27.40 37.31
CA PRO A 102 -34.16 -26.74 37.73
C PRO A 102 -32.93 -27.39 37.07
N ILE A 103 -31.92 -26.58 36.78
CA ILE A 103 -30.69 -27.00 36.07
C ILE A 103 -29.98 -28.13 36.81
N HIS A 104 -29.91 -28.08 38.14
CA HIS A 104 -29.27 -29.12 38.94
C HIS A 104 -29.94 -30.49 38.77
N ALA A 105 -31.28 -30.53 38.74
CA ALA A 105 -32.01 -31.78 38.51
C ALA A 105 -31.86 -32.31 37.08
N ALA A 106 -31.66 -31.43 36.09
CA ALA A 106 -31.36 -31.86 34.72
C ALA A 106 -29.95 -32.47 34.60
N LEU A 107 -28.96 -31.90 35.27
CA LEU A 107 -27.59 -32.44 35.31
C LEU A 107 -27.53 -33.80 36.03
N GLU A 108 -28.26 -33.95 37.14
CA GLU A 108 -28.31 -35.24 37.85
C GLU A 108 -29.00 -36.32 37.01
N HIS A 109 -30.09 -35.96 36.31
CA HIS A 109 -30.76 -36.85 35.37
C HIS A 109 -29.85 -37.26 34.20
N GLU A 110 -29.11 -36.30 33.63
CA GLU A 110 -28.11 -36.57 32.59
C GLU A 110 -27.03 -37.55 33.10
N ARG A 111 -26.53 -37.34 34.32
CA ARG A 111 -25.56 -38.23 34.95
C ARG A 111 -26.12 -39.65 35.14
N MET A 112 -27.31 -39.77 35.71
CA MET A 112 -27.98 -41.06 35.91
C MET A 112 -28.22 -41.78 34.58
N TYR A 113 -28.57 -41.05 33.51
CA TYR A 113 -28.74 -41.62 32.18
C TYR A 113 -27.46 -42.26 31.66
N PHE A 114 -26.32 -41.55 31.72
CA PHE A 114 -25.05 -42.08 31.25
C PHE A 114 -24.46 -43.19 32.14
N GLU A 115 -24.75 -43.19 33.44
CA GLU A 115 -24.31 -44.25 34.37
C GLU A 115 -25.15 -45.53 34.25
N THR A 116 -26.44 -45.41 33.92
CA THR A 116 -27.38 -46.55 33.82
C THR A 116 -27.34 -47.22 32.45
N HIS A 117 -27.06 -46.47 31.38
CA HIS A 117 -27.14 -47.00 30.02
C HIS A 117 -25.98 -48.00 29.72
N PRO A 118 -26.28 -49.23 29.25
CA PRO A 118 -25.28 -50.29 29.09
C PRO A 118 -24.16 -49.95 28.10
N ALA A 119 -24.47 -49.19 27.04
CA ALA A 119 -23.49 -48.77 26.03
C ALA A 119 -22.59 -47.59 26.45
N TYR A 120 -23.05 -46.73 27.38
CA TYR A 120 -22.34 -45.48 27.75
C TYR A 120 -21.67 -45.55 29.12
N LYS A 121 -22.02 -46.54 29.95
CA LYS A 121 -21.48 -46.73 31.32
C LYS A 121 -19.95 -46.70 31.39
N THR A 122 -19.28 -47.35 30.44
CA THR A 122 -17.80 -47.41 30.37
C THR A 122 -17.17 -46.04 30.04
N LYS A 123 -17.92 -45.13 29.40
CA LYS A 123 -17.46 -43.80 28.97
C LYS A 123 -18.16 -42.65 29.72
N ALA A 124 -18.90 -42.93 30.79
CA ALA A 124 -19.69 -41.93 31.51
C ALA A 124 -18.87 -40.72 31.99
N ASN A 125 -17.57 -40.92 32.32
CA ASN A 125 -16.65 -39.85 32.72
C ASN A 125 -16.30 -38.85 31.61
N TYR A 126 -16.46 -39.25 30.34
CA TYR A 126 -16.20 -38.43 29.15
C TYR A 126 -17.50 -37.91 28.50
N CYS A 127 -18.64 -38.15 29.14
CA CYS A 127 -19.97 -37.80 28.64
C CYS A 127 -20.61 -36.71 29.51
N GLY A 128 -21.54 -35.96 28.91
CA GLY A 128 -22.39 -35.01 29.62
C GLY A 128 -21.92 -33.56 29.62
N THR A 129 -22.87 -32.69 29.97
CA THR A 129 -22.70 -31.23 30.00
C THR A 129 -21.57 -30.76 30.92
N PRO A 130 -21.35 -31.34 32.13
CA PRO A 130 -20.25 -30.94 32.99
C PRO A 130 -18.87 -31.20 32.38
N PHE A 131 -18.73 -32.31 31.65
CA PHE A 131 -17.50 -32.66 30.95
C PHE A 131 -17.26 -31.72 29.77
N LEU A 132 -18.29 -31.44 28.96
CA LEU A 132 -18.23 -30.46 27.87
C LEU A 132 -17.78 -29.08 28.37
N ALA A 133 -18.40 -28.58 29.44
CA ALA A 133 -18.08 -27.26 29.99
C ALA A 133 -16.65 -27.21 30.56
N ARG A 134 -16.24 -28.24 31.32
CA ARG A 134 -14.96 -28.24 32.03
C ARG A 134 -13.77 -28.55 31.12
N MET A 135 -13.87 -29.61 30.32
CA MET A 135 -12.76 -30.11 29.51
C MET A 135 -12.67 -29.37 28.18
N ASN A 136 -13.79 -29.17 27.50
CA ASN A 136 -13.76 -28.69 26.12
C ASN A 136 -13.81 -27.17 25.98
N ILE A 137 -14.45 -26.45 26.90
CA ILE A 137 -14.55 -24.98 26.78
C ILE A 137 -13.40 -24.29 27.50
N SER A 138 -12.96 -24.74 28.67
CA SER A 138 -11.88 -24.04 29.38
C SER A 138 -10.47 -24.45 28.92
N ILE A 139 -10.21 -25.74 28.73
CA ILE A 139 -8.85 -26.23 28.42
C ILE A 139 -8.53 -26.07 26.93
N ILE A 140 -9.40 -26.54 26.04
CA ILE A 140 -9.18 -26.43 24.58
C ILE A 140 -9.11 -24.96 24.18
N LEU A 141 -10.02 -24.12 24.69
CA LEU A 141 -9.97 -22.69 24.41
C LEU A 141 -8.68 -22.05 24.92
N MET A 142 -8.23 -22.36 26.14
CA MET A 142 -6.98 -21.81 26.67
C MET A 142 -5.77 -22.23 25.84
N HIS A 143 -5.70 -23.49 25.42
CA HIS A 143 -4.65 -23.99 24.54
C HIS A 143 -4.70 -23.31 23.17
N HIS A 144 -5.89 -23.17 22.59
CA HIS A 144 -6.10 -22.53 21.29
C HIS A 144 -5.78 -21.02 21.33
N ILE A 145 -6.18 -20.31 22.38
CA ILE A 145 -5.80 -18.91 22.61
C ILE A 145 -4.28 -18.79 22.69
N ARG A 146 -3.61 -19.66 23.47
CA ARG A 146 -2.15 -19.61 23.62
C ARG A 146 -1.42 -19.88 22.30
N ALA A 147 -1.92 -20.79 21.47
CA ALA A 147 -1.35 -21.10 20.16
C ALA A 147 -1.56 -19.97 19.14
N THR A 148 -2.68 -19.25 19.22
CA THR A 148 -3.05 -18.20 18.25
C THR A 148 -2.60 -16.79 18.66
N LEU A 149 -2.27 -16.57 19.94
CA LEU A 149 -1.80 -15.27 20.46
C LEU A 149 -0.58 -14.69 19.72
N PRO A 150 0.47 -15.48 19.38
CA PRO A 150 1.64 -14.95 18.66
C PRO A 150 1.29 -14.43 17.27
N ASP A 151 0.42 -15.14 16.55
CA ASP A 151 -0.04 -14.73 15.21
C ASP A 151 -0.90 -13.45 15.29
N ILE A 152 -1.82 -13.38 16.25
CA ILE A 152 -2.62 -12.18 16.50
C ILE A 152 -1.71 -10.98 16.79
N LYS A 153 -0.69 -11.16 17.66
CA LYS A 153 0.29 -10.12 17.97
C LYS A 153 1.05 -9.68 16.71
N ALA A 154 1.54 -10.62 15.91
CA ALA A 154 2.26 -10.32 14.67
C ALA A 154 1.38 -9.52 13.69
N ARG A 155 0.12 -9.92 13.51
CA ARG A 155 -0.84 -9.22 12.66
C ARG A 155 -1.14 -7.80 13.15
N ILE A 156 -1.32 -7.60 14.46
CA ILE A 156 -1.51 -6.27 15.05
C ILE A 156 -0.28 -5.41 14.82
N SER A 157 0.93 -5.94 15.06
CA SER A 157 2.18 -5.20 14.82
C SER A 157 2.36 -4.82 13.35
N GLN A 158 2.02 -5.71 12.42
CA GLN A 158 2.07 -5.43 10.99
C GLN A 158 1.05 -4.36 10.59
N GLN A 159 -0.19 -4.43 11.10
CA GLN A 159 -1.21 -3.42 10.86
C GLN A 159 -0.80 -2.06 11.45
N GLN A 160 -0.20 -2.05 12.64
CA GLN A 160 0.31 -0.84 13.26
C GLN A 160 1.42 -0.21 12.42
N LEU A 161 2.36 -0.99 11.88
CA LEU A 161 3.39 -0.49 10.97
C LEU A 161 2.79 0.10 9.69
N LYS A 162 1.83 -0.59 9.09
CA LYS A 162 1.12 -0.11 7.90
C LYS A 162 0.43 1.24 8.17
N TYR A 163 -0.37 1.31 9.24
CA TYR A 163 -1.10 2.54 9.58
C TYR A 163 -0.18 3.67 10.04
N ASN A 164 0.93 3.37 10.71
CA ASN A 164 1.94 4.38 11.03
C ASN A 164 2.61 4.94 9.76
N SER A 165 2.90 4.09 8.78
CA SER A 165 3.45 4.54 7.48
C SER A 165 2.43 5.39 6.71
N GLU A 166 1.16 4.98 6.68
CA GLU A 166 0.08 5.78 6.09
C GLU A 166 -0.08 7.13 6.82
N LEU A 167 -0.05 7.14 8.16
CA LEU A 167 -0.14 8.35 8.96
C LEU A 167 1.05 9.29 8.74
N GLN A 168 2.27 8.76 8.59
CA GLN A 168 3.44 9.55 8.21
C GLN A 168 3.26 10.17 6.82
N SER A 169 2.74 9.42 5.85
CA SER A 169 2.47 9.96 4.50
C SER A 169 1.41 11.07 4.50
N LEU A 170 0.46 11.01 5.44
CA LEU A 170 -0.59 12.01 5.63
C LEU A 170 -0.13 13.24 6.45
N GLY A 171 1.11 13.24 6.95
CA GLY A 171 1.73 14.39 7.58
C GLY A 171 2.03 14.27 9.07
N GLY A 172 2.12 13.03 9.59
CA GLY A 172 2.57 12.77 10.96
C GLY A 172 1.58 13.20 12.05
N PRO A 173 1.84 12.85 13.32
CA PRO A 173 1.00 13.22 14.45
C PRO A 173 1.12 14.70 14.87
N MET A 174 1.92 15.50 14.14
CA MET A 174 2.04 16.94 14.38
C MET A 174 1.05 17.67 13.47
N GLY A 175 -0.22 17.65 13.86
CA GLY A 175 -1.10 18.75 13.51
C GLY A 175 -0.51 20.04 14.11
N ASP A 176 -0.29 21.05 13.29
CA ASP A 176 -0.15 22.44 13.72
C ASP A 176 0.98 22.80 14.69
N GLY A 177 2.17 22.20 14.53
CA GLY A 177 3.40 22.81 15.02
C GLY A 177 3.77 24.04 14.19
N THR A 178 3.08 25.17 14.42
CA THR A 178 3.21 26.48 13.76
C THR A 178 3.27 26.37 12.23
N SER A 179 2.20 26.72 11.51
CA SER A 179 2.17 26.71 10.02
C SER A 179 3.42 27.30 9.35
N GLY A 180 4.07 28.30 9.98
CA GLY A 180 5.37 28.83 9.56
C GLY A 180 6.53 27.83 9.60
N ASN A 181 6.65 26.96 10.61
CA ASN A 181 7.71 25.95 10.69
C ASN A 181 7.55 24.87 9.62
N VAL A 182 6.31 24.48 9.32
CA VAL A 182 6.02 23.54 8.22
C VAL A 182 6.45 24.15 6.89
N VAL A 183 6.08 25.41 6.64
CA VAL A 183 6.48 26.12 5.41
C VAL A 183 8.00 26.26 5.33
N LEU A 184 8.67 26.62 6.42
CA LEU A 184 10.13 26.73 6.46
C LEU A 184 10.82 25.39 6.21
N SER A 185 10.31 24.30 6.81
CA SER A 185 10.83 22.96 6.56
C SER A 185 10.68 22.56 5.10
N VAL A 186 9.52 22.82 4.49
CA VAL A 186 9.27 22.54 3.07
C VAL A 186 10.18 23.37 2.16
N ILE A 187 10.38 24.65 2.46
CA ILE A 187 11.30 25.50 1.71
C ILE A 187 12.75 25.01 1.86
N THR A 188 13.16 24.61 3.07
CA THR A 188 14.52 24.14 3.34
C THR A 188 14.78 22.80 2.64
N GLU A 189 13.83 21.89 2.68
CA GLU A 189 13.86 20.61 1.97
C GLU A 189 13.94 20.85 0.44
N PHE A 190 13.11 21.74 -0.09
CA PHE A 190 13.19 22.14 -1.50
C PHE A 190 14.55 22.71 -1.87
N CYS A 191 15.09 23.64 -1.08
CA CYS A 191 16.41 24.23 -1.34
C CYS A 191 17.52 23.18 -1.31
N SER A 192 17.45 22.21 -0.40
CA SER A 192 18.41 21.11 -0.32
C SER A 192 18.32 20.18 -1.53
N GLU A 193 17.11 19.77 -1.92
CA GLU A 193 16.86 18.93 -3.09
C GLU A 193 17.25 19.64 -4.40
N PHE A 194 16.91 20.93 -4.54
CA PHE A 194 17.27 21.71 -5.72
C PHE A 194 18.79 21.89 -5.85
N ARG A 195 19.50 22.12 -4.73
CA ARG A 195 20.96 22.14 -4.72
C ARG A 195 21.55 20.77 -5.08
N ALA A 196 21.03 19.70 -4.49
CA ALA A 196 21.48 18.34 -4.80
C ALA A 196 21.28 17.99 -6.29
N ALA A 197 20.18 18.45 -6.90
CA ALA A 197 19.92 18.26 -8.33
C ALA A 197 20.89 19.02 -9.24
N ILE A 198 21.33 20.22 -8.83
CA ILE A 198 22.34 21.00 -9.55
C ILE A 198 23.75 20.42 -9.33
N ASP A 199 24.09 20.04 -8.10
CA ASP A 199 25.41 19.48 -7.76
C ASP A 199 25.57 18.03 -8.25
N GLY A 200 24.48 17.39 -8.69
CA GLY A 200 24.49 16.01 -9.18
C GLY A 200 24.49 14.95 -8.06
N ASN A 201 24.32 15.36 -6.80
CA ASN A 201 24.27 14.47 -5.64
C ASN A 201 22.85 13.89 -5.40
N THR A 202 22.17 13.49 -6.48
CA THR A 202 20.83 12.92 -6.39
C THR A 202 20.90 11.40 -6.34
N ASN A 203 20.21 10.78 -5.39
CA ASN A 203 20.16 9.32 -5.23
C ASN A 203 19.38 8.62 -6.36
N ASP A 204 18.56 9.34 -7.12
CA ASP A 204 17.81 8.84 -8.29
C ASP A 204 18.59 9.13 -9.58
N LEU A 205 19.70 8.43 -9.78
CA LEU A 205 20.45 8.46 -11.03
C LEU A 205 19.68 7.69 -12.10
N SER A 206 18.94 8.41 -12.94
CA SER A 206 18.28 7.81 -14.10
C SER A 206 19.35 7.38 -15.12
N LEU A 207 19.31 6.12 -15.58
CA LEU A 207 20.23 5.60 -16.61
C LEU A 207 19.90 6.14 -18.02
N ASN A 208 18.69 6.66 -18.22
CA ASN A 208 18.16 6.93 -19.55
C ASN A 208 18.35 8.37 -20.02
N GLU A 209 18.48 9.35 -19.11
CA GLU A 209 18.55 10.76 -19.49
C GLU A 209 19.55 11.53 -18.63
N LEU A 210 20.35 12.41 -19.28
CA LEU A 210 21.08 13.45 -18.58
C LEU A 210 20.07 14.45 -18.02
N SER A 211 20.09 14.64 -16.71
CA SER A 211 19.26 15.60 -15.99
C SER A 211 20.09 16.41 -15.00
N GLY A 212 19.60 17.59 -14.63
CA GLY A 212 20.21 18.38 -13.56
C GLY A 212 21.50 19.08 -14.00
N GLY A 213 22.49 19.13 -13.10
CA GLY A 213 23.77 19.80 -13.36
C GLY A 213 24.56 19.24 -14.56
N ALA A 214 24.49 17.91 -14.78
CA ALA A 214 25.18 17.28 -15.90
C ALA A 214 24.64 17.77 -17.26
N ARG A 215 23.32 17.95 -17.35
CA ARG A 215 22.66 18.47 -18.56
C ARG A 215 23.05 19.92 -18.83
N ILE A 216 23.13 20.74 -17.79
CA ILE A 216 23.60 22.14 -17.91
C ILE A 216 25.04 22.17 -18.43
N SER A 217 25.93 21.33 -17.88
CA SER A 217 27.31 21.23 -18.37
C SER A 217 27.39 20.79 -19.84
N PHE A 218 26.54 19.83 -20.25
CA PHE A 218 26.42 19.40 -21.64
C PHE A 218 25.95 20.54 -22.56
N VAL A 219 24.99 21.37 -22.12
CA VAL A 219 24.54 22.53 -22.90
C VAL A 219 25.69 23.51 -23.15
N PHE A 220 26.51 23.79 -22.13
CA PHE A 220 27.66 24.69 -22.27
C PHE A 220 28.81 24.13 -23.11
N HIS A 221 29.15 22.84 -22.97
CA HIS A 221 30.35 22.28 -23.60
C HIS A 221 30.10 21.67 -24.98
N GLU A 222 28.94 21.07 -25.20
CA GLU A 222 28.61 20.43 -26.49
C GLU A 222 27.73 21.34 -27.36
N LEU A 223 26.56 21.75 -26.86
CA LEU A 223 25.59 22.49 -27.66
C LEU A 223 26.10 23.89 -28.03
N PHE A 224 26.66 24.64 -27.08
CA PHE A 224 27.20 25.95 -27.36
C PHE A 224 28.45 25.88 -28.25
N ASN A 225 29.37 24.95 -27.98
CA ASN A 225 30.58 24.76 -28.79
C ASN A 225 30.24 24.37 -30.24
N ASN A 226 29.29 23.45 -30.43
CA ASN A 226 28.80 23.09 -31.75
C ASN A 226 28.09 24.27 -32.42
N GLY A 227 27.31 25.05 -31.67
CA GLY A 227 26.67 26.27 -32.16
C GLY A 227 27.66 27.33 -32.64
N VAL A 228 28.82 27.46 -31.98
CA VAL A 228 29.89 28.38 -32.41
C VAL A 228 30.67 27.81 -33.60
N LYS A 229 31.02 26.52 -33.59
CA LYS A 229 31.78 25.87 -34.67
C LYS A 229 31.02 25.75 -35.98
N THR A 230 29.69 25.66 -35.93
CA THR A 230 28.82 25.64 -37.12
C THR A 230 28.72 27.00 -37.80
N ILE A 231 29.07 28.09 -37.11
CA ILE A 231 29.17 29.41 -37.72
C ILE A 231 30.47 29.47 -38.51
N ASP A 232 30.37 29.24 -39.82
CA ASP A 232 31.50 29.44 -40.71
C ASP A 232 31.85 30.96 -40.75
N PRO A 233 33.11 31.31 -40.42
CA PRO A 233 33.58 32.70 -40.43
C PRO A 233 33.53 33.37 -41.81
N PHE A 234 33.59 32.60 -42.90
CA PHE A 234 33.76 33.12 -44.26
C PHE A 234 32.50 33.01 -45.13
N ASP A 235 31.47 32.31 -44.69
CA ASP A 235 30.28 31.98 -45.50
C ASP A 235 29.47 33.22 -45.96
N GLN A 236 29.52 34.33 -45.20
CA GLN A 236 28.88 35.60 -45.58
C GLN A 236 29.83 36.72 -46.01
N VAL A 237 31.14 36.50 -45.94
CA VAL A 237 32.11 37.54 -46.32
C VAL A 237 32.64 37.21 -47.70
N LYS A 238 31.90 37.57 -48.74
CA LYS A 238 32.35 37.37 -50.12
C LYS A 238 33.41 38.40 -50.48
N ASP A 239 34.36 38.00 -51.33
CA ASP A 239 35.42 38.90 -51.84
C ASP A 239 34.86 40.19 -52.48
N GLY A 240 33.64 40.14 -53.04
CA GLY A 240 32.93 41.30 -53.56
C GLY A 240 32.50 42.30 -52.48
N ASP A 241 32.04 41.82 -51.33
CA ASP A 241 31.61 42.64 -50.20
C ASP A 241 32.82 43.26 -49.49
N ILE A 242 33.90 42.49 -49.32
CA ILE A 242 35.18 43.00 -48.79
C ILE A 242 35.69 44.13 -49.66
N ARG A 243 35.73 43.93 -50.98
CA ARG A 243 36.20 44.93 -51.95
C ARG A 243 35.33 46.20 -51.90
N THR A 244 34.01 46.05 -51.79
CA THR A 244 33.07 47.18 -51.69
C THR A 244 33.28 47.98 -50.40
N ILE A 245 33.43 47.30 -49.26
CA ILE A 245 33.69 47.94 -47.96
C ILE A 245 35.07 48.64 -47.97
N LEU A 246 36.06 48.08 -48.65
CA LEU A 246 37.39 48.68 -48.81
C LEU A 246 37.31 50.02 -49.57
N TYR A 247 36.63 50.05 -50.71
CA TYR A 247 36.47 51.27 -51.51
C TYR A 247 35.66 52.33 -50.77
N ASN A 248 34.59 51.93 -50.08
CA ASN A 248 33.78 52.85 -49.28
C ASN A 248 34.55 53.42 -48.07
N SER A 249 35.48 52.64 -47.50
CA SER A 249 36.36 53.08 -46.41
C SER A 249 37.44 54.06 -46.88
N SER A 250 37.98 53.88 -48.10
CA SER A 250 38.99 54.77 -48.69
C SER A 250 38.41 56.11 -49.21
N GLY A 251 37.10 56.19 -49.46
CA GLY A 251 36.43 57.42 -49.87
C GLY A 251 36.85 57.92 -51.27
N SER A 252 36.83 59.23 -51.48
CA SER A 252 37.08 59.86 -52.79
C SER A 252 38.56 60.01 -53.18
N THR A 253 39.49 59.66 -52.29
CA THR A 253 40.93 59.80 -52.52
C THR A 253 41.60 58.44 -52.63
N PRO A 254 42.49 58.21 -53.61
CA PRO A 254 43.23 56.95 -53.72
C PRO A 254 44.14 56.77 -52.51
N ALA A 255 43.86 55.79 -51.66
CA ALA A 255 44.65 55.47 -50.49
C ALA A 255 45.70 54.39 -50.83
N LEU A 256 46.96 54.65 -50.46
CA LEU A 256 48.07 53.68 -50.57
C LEU A 256 47.98 52.53 -49.55
N PHE A 257 47.24 52.73 -48.46
CA PHE A 257 47.02 51.75 -47.40
C PHE A 257 45.53 51.57 -47.15
N VAL A 258 45.14 50.34 -46.80
CA VAL A 258 43.76 49.99 -46.44
C VAL A 258 43.42 50.56 -45.07
N GLY A 259 42.27 51.23 -44.94
CA GLY A 259 41.77 51.72 -43.66
C GLY A 259 41.37 50.59 -42.71
N THR A 260 41.74 50.70 -41.43
CA THR A 260 41.38 49.71 -40.39
C THR A 260 39.87 49.65 -40.11
N THR A 261 39.13 50.68 -40.49
CA THR A 261 37.68 50.77 -40.30
C THR A 261 36.90 49.71 -41.10
N ALA A 262 37.38 49.35 -42.30
CA ALA A 262 36.80 48.28 -43.10
C ALA A 262 36.84 46.92 -42.37
N PHE A 263 38.00 46.62 -41.76
CA PHE A 263 38.19 45.41 -40.97
C PHE A 263 37.32 45.43 -39.69
N GLU A 264 37.24 46.58 -39.02
CA GLU A 264 36.43 46.74 -37.81
C GLU A 264 34.93 46.48 -38.07
N VAL A 265 34.40 46.94 -39.21
CA VAL A 265 33.00 46.70 -39.61
C VAL A 265 32.75 45.21 -39.85
N ILE A 266 33.65 44.54 -40.58
CA ILE A 266 33.53 43.11 -40.88
C ILE A 266 33.59 42.28 -39.59
N VAL A 267 34.54 42.59 -38.70
CA VAL A 267 34.68 41.90 -37.41
C VAL A 267 33.47 42.13 -36.52
N LYS A 268 32.94 43.36 -36.43
CA LYS A 268 31.71 43.66 -35.68
C LYS A 268 30.51 42.88 -36.21
N GLN A 269 30.40 42.70 -37.52
CA GLN A 269 29.33 41.92 -38.14
C GLN A 269 29.45 40.42 -37.80
N GLN A 270 30.68 39.88 -37.76
CA GLN A 270 30.90 38.49 -37.34
C GLN A 270 30.67 38.29 -35.83
N ILE A 271 31.08 39.23 -34.98
CA ILE A 271 30.82 39.18 -33.53
C ILE A 271 29.31 39.16 -33.27
N LYS A 272 28.52 39.94 -34.01
CA LYS A 272 27.07 39.96 -33.86
C LYS A 272 26.42 38.60 -34.15
N ARG A 273 27.01 37.76 -35.01
CA ARG A 273 26.50 36.40 -35.28
C ARG A 273 26.67 35.45 -34.10
N LEU A 274 27.60 35.73 -33.18
CA LEU A 274 27.78 34.96 -31.96
C LEU A 274 26.71 35.27 -30.89
N GLU A 275 25.92 36.32 -31.09
CA GLU A 275 24.82 36.70 -30.20
C GLU A 275 23.72 35.62 -30.21
N ASP A 276 23.25 35.21 -31.40
CA ASP A 276 22.19 34.20 -31.55
C ASP A 276 22.45 32.84 -30.85
N PRO A 277 23.61 32.17 -31.03
CA PRO A 277 23.90 30.92 -30.31
C PRO A 277 24.04 31.13 -28.80
N SER A 278 24.52 32.30 -28.37
CA SER A 278 24.63 32.64 -26.94
C SER A 278 23.25 32.81 -26.30
N LEU A 279 22.33 33.47 -27.00
CA LEU A 279 20.93 33.62 -26.59
C LEU A 279 20.22 32.26 -26.51
N LYS A 280 20.43 31.39 -27.51
CA LYS A 280 19.89 30.01 -27.51
C LYS A 280 20.44 29.19 -26.35
N CYS A 281 21.73 29.31 -26.04
CA CYS A 281 22.32 28.62 -24.89
C CYS A 281 21.64 29.05 -23.57
N CYS A 282 21.39 30.35 -23.40
CA CYS A 282 20.70 30.87 -22.21
C CYS A 282 19.26 30.33 -22.10
N GLN A 283 18.53 30.22 -23.22
CA GLN A 283 17.20 29.64 -23.26
C GLN A 283 17.21 28.14 -22.87
N LEU A 284 18.15 27.36 -23.41
CA LEU A 284 18.27 25.94 -23.10
C LEU A 284 18.60 25.68 -21.62
N VAL A 285 19.45 26.52 -21.01
CA VAL A 285 19.74 26.44 -19.57
C VAL A 285 18.49 26.80 -18.75
N TYR A 286 17.73 27.81 -19.18
CA TYR A 286 16.47 28.18 -18.53
C TYR A 286 15.44 27.05 -18.55
N ASP A 287 15.27 26.38 -19.70
CA ASP A 287 14.35 25.25 -19.84
C ASP A 287 14.74 24.08 -18.93
N GLU A 288 16.04 23.80 -18.81
CA GLU A 288 16.54 22.76 -17.89
C GLU A 288 16.30 23.14 -16.42
N LEU A 289 16.47 24.41 -16.03
CA LEU A 289 16.15 24.86 -14.67
C LEU A 289 14.66 24.71 -14.34
N ILE A 290 13.76 24.96 -15.30
CA ILE A 290 12.32 24.69 -15.14
C ILE A 290 12.07 23.19 -15.00
N ARG A 291 12.78 22.37 -15.78
CA ARG A 291 12.64 20.91 -15.71
C ARG A 291 13.02 20.38 -14.34
N ILE A 292 14.14 20.84 -13.77
CA ILE A 292 14.58 20.52 -12.41
C ILE A 292 13.51 20.94 -11.40
N LEU A 293 12.99 22.17 -11.50
CA LEU A 293 11.91 22.66 -10.64
C LEU A 293 10.70 21.72 -10.67
N GLY A 294 10.25 21.32 -11.86
CA GLY A 294 9.12 20.41 -12.04
C GLY A 294 9.32 19.07 -11.35
N GLN A 295 10.51 18.47 -11.49
CA GLN A 295 10.86 17.20 -10.84
C GLN A 295 10.90 17.34 -9.31
N SER A 296 11.55 18.39 -8.79
CA SER A 296 11.62 18.65 -7.34
C SER A 296 10.23 18.83 -6.71
N LEU A 297 9.31 19.53 -7.41
CA LEU A 297 7.94 19.74 -6.94
C LEU A 297 7.11 18.44 -6.86
N VAL A 298 7.42 17.43 -7.69
CA VAL A 298 6.74 16.13 -7.66
C VAL A 298 7.31 15.23 -6.57
N LYS A 299 8.62 15.31 -6.32
CA LYS A 299 9.34 14.47 -5.36
C LYS A 299 8.94 14.77 -3.91
N ILE A 300 8.78 16.05 -3.59
CA ILE A 300 8.47 16.50 -2.22
C ILE A 300 6.99 16.20 -1.90
N GLN A 301 6.75 15.27 -0.96
CA GLN A 301 5.40 14.83 -0.59
C GLN A 301 4.56 15.97 0.00
N ALA A 302 5.19 16.96 0.64
CA ALA A 302 4.49 18.12 1.19
C ALA A 302 3.73 18.94 0.12
N PHE A 303 4.24 18.98 -1.12
CA PHE A 303 3.54 19.64 -2.23
C PHE A 303 2.33 18.85 -2.76
N LYS A 304 2.24 17.53 -2.48
CA LYS A 304 1.01 16.76 -2.71
C LYS A 304 -0.06 17.09 -1.67
N ARG A 305 0.36 17.33 -0.42
CA ARG A 305 -0.54 17.70 0.68
C ARG A 305 -1.12 19.11 0.53
N TYR A 306 -0.34 20.04 -0.02
CA TYR A 306 -0.73 21.44 -0.22
C TYR A 306 -0.64 21.89 -1.69
N PRO A 307 -1.65 21.58 -2.53
CA PRO A 307 -1.64 21.93 -3.96
C PRO A 307 -1.53 23.43 -4.23
N ALA A 308 -2.21 24.27 -3.44
CA ALA A 308 -2.15 25.73 -3.57
C ALA A 308 -0.75 26.29 -3.25
N LEU A 309 -0.05 25.69 -2.28
CA LEU A 309 1.34 26.05 -1.96
C LEU A 309 2.25 25.70 -3.13
N ARG A 310 2.07 24.51 -3.74
CA ARG A 310 2.83 24.06 -4.92
C ARG A 310 2.70 25.03 -6.09
N GLU A 311 1.48 25.45 -6.43
CA GLU A 311 1.23 26.40 -7.53
C GLU A 311 1.85 27.77 -7.26
N ARG A 312 1.67 28.30 -6.04
CA ARG A 312 2.23 29.59 -5.65
C ARG A 312 3.76 29.55 -5.63
N PHE A 313 4.34 28.47 -5.11
CA PHE A 313 5.78 28.26 -5.07
C PHE A 313 6.38 28.16 -6.48
N ASN A 314 5.77 27.36 -7.36
CA ASN A 314 6.18 27.26 -8.76
C ASN A 314 6.14 28.65 -9.45
N SER A 315 5.04 29.38 -9.28
CA SER A 315 4.89 30.72 -9.87
C SER A 315 5.98 31.70 -9.41
N VAL A 316 6.33 31.69 -8.12
CA VAL A 316 7.38 32.56 -7.57
C VAL A 316 8.76 32.19 -8.12
N VAL A 317 9.08 30.89 -8.18
CA VAL A 317 10.40 30.44 -8.69
C VAL A 317 10.52 30.69 -10.20
N VAL A 318 9.47 30.44 -10.99
CA VAL A 318 9.46 30.77 -12.42
C VAL A 318 9.59 32.28 -12.65
N ALA A 319 8.91 33.10 -11.85
CA ALA A 319 9.07 34.56 -11.92
C ALA A 319 10.50 35.00 -11.57
N PHE A 320 11.12 34.36 -10.58
CA PHE A 320 12.53 34.58 -10.24
C PHE A 320 13.47 34.23 -11.40
N PHE A 321 13.28 33.07 -12.04
CA PHE A 321 14.07 32.68 -13.21
C PHE A 321 13.88 33.65 -14.39
N LYS A 322 12.64 34.10 -14.65
CA LYS A 322 12.40 35.11 -15.70
C LYS A 322 13.09 36.44 -15.40
N LYS A 323 13.06 36.88 -14.13
CA LYS A 323 13.76 38.10 -13.70
C LYS A 323 15.27 37.97 -13.83
N ALA A 324 15.82 36.79 -13.53
CA ALA A 324 17.24 36.48 -13.67
C ALA A 324 17.67 36.33 -15.14
N MET A 325 16.76 35.94 -16.05
CA MET A 325 17.05 35.83 -17.48
C MET A 325 17.27 37.19 -18.15
N ASN A 326 16.48 38.20 -17.80
CA ASN A 326 16.55 39.55 -18.38
C ASN A 326 17.95 40.19 -18.37
N PRO A 327 18.73 40.16 -17.26
CA PRO A 327 20.09 40.69 -17.25
C PRO A 327 21.11 39.80 -17.97
N THR A 328 20.83 38.50 -18.14
CA THR A 328 21.72 37.57 -18.87
C THR A 328 21.58 37.70 -20.39
N THR A 329 20.48 38.30 -20.84
CA THR A 329 20.13 38.48 -22.26
C THR A 329 20.47 39.89 -22.77
N LYS A 330 21.02 40.75 -21.91
CA LYS A 330 21.44 42.13 -22.22
C LYS A 330 22.96 42.22 -22.30
#